data_AF-A0A534X2W2-F1
#
_entry.id   AF-A0A534X2W2-F1
#
_cell.length_a   1.000
_cell.length_b   1.000
_cell.length_c   1.000
_cell.angle_alpha   90.00
_cell.angle_beta   90.00
_cell.angle_gamma   90.00
#
_symmetry.space_group_name_H-M   'P 1'
#
loop_
_entity.id
_entity.type
_entity.pdbx_description
1 polymer ?
#
loop_
_entity_poly.entity_id
_entity_poly.type
_entity_poly.pdbx_seq_one_letter_code
_entity_poly.pdbx_strand_id
1 'polypeptide(L)' 'MPLRAVTLAEIERIFAILDRLGISREAVVIPLKPAHPGGVCVLSNGKLEIRVESETPLDDWLPELERMLRGLLEQPA' A
#
# COMPACT_ATOMS: atom_id res chain seq x y z
N MET A 1 -17.79 -1.57 0.28
CA MET A 1 -17.92 -2.94 0.83
C MET A 1 -16.57 -3.35 1.36
N PRO A 2 -16.49 -4.04 2.50
CA PRO A 2 -15.21 -4.46 3.08
C PRO A 2 -14.48 -5.42 2.15
N LEU A 3 -13.16 -5.25 2.04
CA LEU A 3 -12.28 -6.08 1.25
C LEU A 3 -12.04 -7.40 1.97
N ARG A 4 -12.44 -8.49 1.31
CA ARG A 4 -12.29 -9.85 1.87
C ARG A 4 -10.97 -10.50 1.48
N ALA A 5 -10.41 -10.09 0.35
CA ALA A 5 -9.15 -10.57 -0.19
C ALA A 5 -8.61 -9.51 -1.13
N VAL A 6 -7.28 -9.32 -1.13
CA VAL A 6 -6.63 -8.43 -2.08
C VAL A 6 -6.52 -9.15 -3.41
N THR A 7 -7.23 -8.64 -4.40
CA THR A 7 -7.27 -9.17 -5.77
C THR A 7 -6.23 -8.49 -6.67
N LEU A 8 -6.01 -9.06 -7.86
CA LEU A 8 -5.10 -8.46 -8.85
C LEU A 8 -5.50 -7.00 -9.19
N ALA A 9 -6.79 -6.71 -9.31
CA ALA A 9 -7.28 -5.37 -9.61
C ALA A 9 -6.85 -4.33 -8.54
N GLU A 10 -6.84 -4.74 -7.28
CA GLU A 10 -6.39 -3.89 -6.17
C GLU A 10 -4.87 -3.68 -6.19
N ILE A 11 -4.12 -4.74 -6.48
CA ILE A 11 -2.67 -4.69 -6.64
C ILE A 11 -2.31 -3.75 -7.79
N GLU A 12 -3.00 -3.82 -8.93
CA GLU A 12 -2.79 -2.93 -10.07
C GLU A 12 -3.05 -1.46 -9.71
N ARG A 13 -4.09 -1.17 -8.93
CA ARG A 13 -4.38 0.18 -8.42
C ARG A 13 -3.24 0.71 -7.55
N ILE A 14 -2.74 -0.10 -6.62
CA ILE A 14 -1.62 0.26 -5.74
C ILE A 14 -0.34 0.46 -6.56
N PHE A 15 -0.07 -0.42 -7.52
CA PHE A 15 1.08 -0.32 -8.42
C PHE A 15 1.05 0.95 -9.26
N ALA A 16 -0.12 1.41 -9.69
CA ALA A 16 -0.24 2.68 -10.41
C ALA A 16 0.18 3.89 -9.54
N ILE A 17 -0.09 3.85 -8.23
CA ILE A 17 0.37 4.89 -7.29
C ILE A 17 1.88 4.80 -7.08
N LEU A 18 2.40 3.60 -6.85
CA LEU A 18 3.84 3.37 -6.67
C LEU A 18 4.66 3.82 -7.88
N ASP A 19 4.17 3.54 -9.09
CA ASP A 19 4.78 3.96 -10.35
C ASP A 19 4.86 5.50 -10.44
N ARG A 20 3.79 6.21 -10.09
CA ARG A 20 3.77 7.69 -10.01
C ARG A 20 4.73 8.26 -8.98
N LEU A 21 5.01 7.52 -7.91
CA LEU A 21 5.97 7.87 -6.87
C LEU A 21 7.41 7.44 -7.21
N GLY A 22 7.62 6.69 -8.30
CA GLY A 22 8.93 6.16 -8.68
C GLY A 22 9.39 4.98 -7.83
N ILE A 23 8.49 4.29 -7.12
CA ILE A 23 8.81 3.13 -6.28
C ILE A 23 8.73 1.85 -7.11
N SER A 24 9.83 1.07 -7.12
CA SER A 24 9.87 -0.24 -7.77
C SER A 24 8.90 -1.23 -7.15
N ARG A 25 8.13 -1.93 -7.97
CA ARG A 25 7.16 -2.96 -7.53
C ARG A 25 7.82 -4.12 -6.78
N GLU A 26 9.11 -4.36 -7.01
CA GLU A 26 9.90 -5.38 -6.33
C GLU A 26 10.35 -4.97 -4.92
N ALA A 27 10.36 -3.65 -4.67
CA ALA A 27 10.66 -3.05 -3.38
C ALA A 27 9.43 -2.98 -2.48
N VAL A 28 8.26 -3.44 -2.94
CA VAL A 28 7.04 -3.49 -2.12
C VAL A 28 6.56 -4.92 -1.88
N VAL A 29 5.85 -5.11 -0.77
CA VAL A 29 5.20 -6.36 -0.39
C VAL A 29 3.74 -6.05 -0.09
N ILE A 30 2.83 -6.63 -0.87
CA ILE A 30 1.38 -6.48 -0.68
C ILE A 30 0.85 -7.86 -0.25
N PRO A 31 0.52 -8.05 1.03
CA PRO A 31 -0.08 -9.30 1.49
C PRO A 31 -1.46 -9.46 0.85
N LEU A 32 -1.75 -10.67 0.35
CA LEU A 32 -3.07 -11.02 -0.22
C LEU A 32 -4.19 -11.01 0.82
N LYS A 33 -3.81 -11.02 2.10
CA LYS A 33 -4.71 -10.92 3.23
C LYS A 33 -4.80 -9.44 3.65
N PRO A 34 -5.98 -8.82 3.49
CA PRO A 34 -6.17 -7.45 3.95
C PRO A 34 -6.14 -7.43 5.50
N ALA A 35 -5.73 -6.29 6.05
CA ALA A 35 -5.59 -6.10 7.48
C ALA A 35 -6.35 -4.86 7.93
N HIS A 36 -6.87 -4.90 9.16
CA HIS A 36 -7.45 -3.73 9.81
C HIS A 36 -6.71 -3.48 11.14
N PRO A 37 -6.14 -2.29 11.36
CA PRO A 37 -6.12 -1.14 10.45
C PRO A 37 -5.16 -1.31 9.26
N GLY A 38 -5.51 -0.71 8.12
CA GLY A 38 -4.62 -0.60 6.95
C GLY A 38 -3.45 0.34 7.20
N GLY A 39 -2.33 0.14 6.51
CA GLY A 39 -1.17 1.01 6.69
C GLY A 39 0.06 0.63 5.86
N VAL A 40 1.10 1.44 5.95
CA VAL A 40 2.39 1.21 5.27
C VAL A 40 3.50 1.11 6.31
N CYS A 41 4.38 0.13 6.16
CA CYS A 41 5.52 -0.07 7.04
C CYS A 41 6.78 -0.37 6.24
N VAL A 42 7.92 0.19 6.65
CA VAL A 42 9.23 -0.19 6.09
C VAL A 42 9.71 -1.45 6.82
N LEU A 43 9.92 -2.53 6.05
CA LEU A 43 10.45 -3.78 6.56
C LEU A 43 11.97 -3.67 6.78
N SER A 44 12.51 -4.50 7.67
CA SER A 44 13.94 -4.55 7.99
C SER A 44 14.84 -4.96 6.81
N ASN A 45 14.25 -5.49 5.73
CA ASN A 45 14.94 -5.81 4.48
C ASN A 45 15.00 -4.63 3.49
N GLY A 46 14.49 -3.46 3.87
CA GLY A 46 14.42 -2.26 3.03
C GLY A 46 13.23 -2.21 2.07
N LYS A 47 12.29 -3.17 2.14
CA LYS A 47 11.05 -3.16 1.35
C LYS A 47 9.92 -2.44 2.08
N LEU A 48 8.95 -1.95 1.33
CA LEU A 48 7.71 -1.35 1.86
C LEU A 48 6.61 -2.40 1.91
N GLU A 49 6.11 -2.71 3.10
CA GLU A 49 4.90 -3.50 3.28
C GLU A 49 3.67 -2.60 3.22
N ILE A 50 2.73 -2.91 2.33
CA ILE A 50 1.47 -2.17 2.17
C ILE A 50 0.32 -3.06 2.63
N ARG A 51 -0.21 -2.83 3.83
CA ARG A 51 -1.36 -3.54 4.36
C ARG A 51 -2.64 -2.89 3.88
N VAL A 52 -3.32 -3.56 2.96
CA VAL A 52 -4.60 -3.08 2.42
C VAL A 52 -5.67 -3.10 3.50
N GLU A 53 -6.37 -1.98 3.65
CA GLU A 53 -7.45 -1.82 4.61
C GLU A 53 -8.62 -2.76 4.30
N SER A 54 -9.10 -3.52 5.30
CA SER A 54 -10.20 -4.48 5.11
C SER A 54 -11.58 -3.84 5.20
N GLU A 55 -11.76 -2.82 6.04
CA GLU A 55 -13.09 -2.23 6.29
C GLU A 55 -13.49 -1.19 5.25
N THR A 56 -12.52 -0.37 4.84
CA THR A 56 -12.71 0.72 3.88
C THR A 56 -12.46 0.22 2.45
N PRO A 57 -13.29 0.59 1.46
CA PRO A 57 -13.01 0.27 0.06
C PRO A 57 -11.68 0.87 -0.39
N LEU A 58 -10.89 0.11 -1.15
CA LEU A 58 -9.56 0.51 -1.61
C LEU A 58 -9.57 1.91 -2.22
N ASP A 59 -10.53 2.23 -3.09
CA ASP A 59 -10.60 3.52 -3.78
C ASP A 59 -10.60 4.73 -2.85
N ASP A 60 -11.27 4.60 -1.71
CA ASP A 60 -11.34 5.65 -0.69
C ASP A 60 -10.05 5.70 0.14
N TRP A 61 -9.38 4.55 0.30
CA TRP A 61 -8.12 4.41 1.03
C TRP A 61 -6.85 4.72 0.19
N LEU A 62 -6.91 4.62 -1.14
CA LEU A 62 -5.81 4.95 -2.07
C LEU A 62 -5.20 6.35 -1.82
N PRO A 63 -5.98 7.44 -1.64
CA PRO A 63 -5.40 8.75 -1.32
C PRO A 63 -4.70 8.79 0.04
N GLU A 64 -5.16 8.04 1.04
CA GLU A 64 -4.44 7.88 2.31
C GLU A 64 -3.13 7.11 2.13
N LEU A 65 -3.16 6.02 1.35
CA LEU A 65 -1.97 5.25 1.00
C LEU A 65 -0.90 6.12 0.33
N GLU A 66 -1.29 6.94 -0.65
CA GLU A 66 -0.36 7.87 -1.32
C GLU A 66 0.25 8.87 -0.32
N ARG A 67 -0.55 9.41 0.61
CA ARG A 67 -0.02 10.30 1.67
C ARG A 67 0.97 9.60 2.59
N MET A 68 0.67 8.38 3.03
CA MET A 68 1.56 7.59 3.89
C MET A 68 2.88 7.29 3.17
N LEU A 69 2.82 6.88 1.89
CA LEU A 69 4.02 6.62 1.09
C LEU A 69 4.85 7.89 0.88
N ARG A 70 4.23 9.02 0.52
CA ARG A 70 4.96 10.30 0.43
C ARG A 70 5.61 10.68 1.75
N GLY A 71 4.87 10.58 2.86
CA GLY A 71 5.41 10.84 4.19
C GLY A 71 6.63 9.99 4.48
N LEU A 72 6.61 8.69 4.15
CA LEU A 72 7.77 7.80 4.32
C LEU A 72 8.95 8.15 3.41
N LEU A 73 8.70 8.62 2.18
CA LEU A 73 9.75 9.08 1.27
C LEU A 73 10.37 10.42 1.73
N GLU A 74 9.56 11.29 2.33
CA GLU A 74 9.98 12.61 2.82
C GLU A 74 10.64 12.57 4.20
N GLN A 75 10.49 11.47 4.95
CA GLN A 75 11.16 11.27 6.23
C GLN A 75 12.51 10.58 5.99
N PRO A 76 13.64 11.33 5.89
CA PRO A 76 14.95 10.70 5.97
C PRO A 76 15.09 10.07 7.37
N ALA A 77 15.43 8.78 7.39
CA ALA A 77 15.89 8.11 8.60
C ALA A 77 17.13 8.79 9.17
#